data_AF-A0AAW9J1Y4-F1
#
_entry.id   AF-A0AAW9J1Y4-F1
#
_cell.length_a   1.000
_cell.length_b   1.000
_cell.length_c   1.000
_cell.angle_alpha   90.00
_cell.angle_beta   90.00
_cell.angle_gamma   90.00
#
_symmetry.space_group_name_H-M   'P 1'
#
loop_
_entity.id
_entity.type
_entity.pdbx_description
1 polymer ?
#
loop_
_entity_poly.entity_id
_entity_poly.type
_entity_poly.pdbx_seq_one_letter_code
_entity_poly.pdbx_strand_id
1 'polypeptide(L)'
;GYGQGEIMVTPLHVTLAYSSLANNGDIMQPRLVTSENSEAKVWKQGAISKDNLPTLINSFTALINDVGATIPDGAVPGFRLAGKTGTAEIKKSQDDTTGTENGWFVSVDPDTSKISLSMIIEDVKDRGHSHVT
;
A
#
# COMPACT_ATOMS: atom_id res chain seq x y z
N GLY A 1 -1.83 4.84 -14.61
CA GLY A 1 -2.29 6.05 -13.91
C GLY A 1 -1.54 6.18 -12.58
N TYR A 2 -1.73 7.26 -11.85
CA TYR A 2 -0.98 7.58 -10.62
C TYR A 2 -1.88 7.79 -9.39
N GLY A 3 -3.13 7.31 -9.45
CA GLY A 3 -4.06 7.33 -8.30
C GLY A 3 -4.97 8.54 -8.19
N GLN A 4 -4.98 9.44 -9.18
CA GLN A 4 -5.90 10.59 -9.26
C GLN A 4 -7.05 10.37 -10.25
N GLY A 5 -8.02 11.28 -10.25
CA GLY A 5 -9.19 11.27 -11.14
C GLY A 5 -10.40 10.63 -10.46
N GLU A 6 -11.19 9.87 -11.22
CA GLU A 6 -12.46 9.30 -10.76
C GLU A 6 -12.30 7.92 -10.09
N ILE A 7 -11.09 7.57 -9.66
CA ILE A 7 -10.83 6.29 -8.99
C ILE A 7 -11.31 6.38 -7.54
N MET A 8 -12.17 5.46 -7.12
CA MET A 8 -12.63 5.32 -5.75
C MET A 8 -12.30 3.92 -5.23
N VAL A 9 -11.47 3.85 -4.20
CA VAL A 9 -11.06 2.61 -3.55
C VAL A 9 -11.05 2.79 -2.03
N THR A 10 -11.29 1.71 -1.30
CA THR A 10 -11.20 1.71 0.16
C THR A 10 -9.76 1.38 0.59
N PRO A 11 -9.33 1.75 1.81
CA PRO A 11 -8.05 1.32 2.35
C PRO A 11 -7.90 -0.21 2.33
N LEU A 12 -8.99 -0.95 2.62
CA LEU A 12 -9.00 -2.41 2.55
C LEU A 12 -8.67 -2.93 1.14
N HIS A 13 -9.21 -2.33 0.08
CA HIS A 13 -8.86 -2.71 -1.29
C HIS A 13 -7.37 -2.48 -1.59
N VAL A 14 -6.79 -1.36 -1.12
CA VAL A 14 -5.36 -1.06 -1.30
C VAL A 14 -4.50 -2.06 -0.53
N THR A 15 -4.82 -2.34 0.73
CA THR A 15 -4.11 -3.32 1.56
C THR A 15 -4.14 -4.71 0.94
N LEU A 16 -5.29 -5.15 0.40
CA LEU A 16 -5.43 -6.42 -0.28
C LEU A 16 -4.61 -6.48 -1.57
N ALA A 17 -4.61 -5.41 -2.37
CA ALA A 17 -3.81 -5.32 -3.58
C ALA A 17 -2.30 -5.43 -3.27
N TYR A 18 -1.79 -4.68 -2.30
CA TYR A 18 -0.37 -4.77 -1.90
C TYR A 18 -0.02 -6.10 -1.23
N SER A 19 -0.97 -6.73 -0.51
CA SER A 19 -0.75 -8.06 0.08
C SER A 19 -0.43 -9.13 -0.97
N SER A 20 -0.80 -8.92 -2.24
CA SER A 20 -0.49 -9.87 -3.32
C SER A 20 1.01 -10.06 -3.56
N LEU A 21 1.84 -9.06 -3.22
CA LEU A 21 3.31 -9.18 -3.26
C LEU A 21 3.81 -10.32 -2.37
N ALA A 22 3.15 -10.56 -1.24
CA ALA A 22 3.49 -11.61 -0.28
C ALA A 22 2.70 -12.91 -0.50
N ASN A 23 1.75 -12.92 -1.43
CA ASN A 23 0.84 -14.05 -1.67
C ASN A 23 0.99 -14.61 -3.09
N ASN A 24 2.23 -14.73 -3.59
CA ASN A 24 2.54 -15.27 -4.92
C ASN A 24 1.80 -14.57 -6.09
N GLY A 25 1.45 -13.29 -5.90
CA GLY A 25 0.71 -12.49 -6.87
C GLY A 25 -0.80 -12.63 -6.79
N ASP A 26 -1.33 -13.40 -5.83
CA ASP A 26 -2.77 -13.60 -5.63
C ASP A 26 -3.33 -12.60 -4.61
N ILE A 27 -4.56 -12.16 -4.81
CA ILE A 27 -5.32 -11.40 -3.80
C ILE A 27 -6.18 -12.40 -3.02
N MET A 28 -5.93 -12.48 -1.71
CA MET A 28 -6.68 -13.33 -0.79
C MET A 28 -8.04 -12.71 -0.45
N GLN A 29 -9.04 -13.55 -0.21
CA GLN A 29 -10.35 -13.10 0.27
C GLN A 29 -10.21 -12.59 1.73
N PRO A 30 -10.58 -11.34 2.03
CA PRO A 30 -10.54 -10.83 3.40
C PRO A 30 -11.58 -11.56 4.26
N ARG A 31 -11.24 -11.79 5.53
CA ARG A 31 -12.11 -12.46 6.50
C ARG A 31 -12.02 -11.74 7.84
N LEU A 32 -13.18 -11.40 8.41
CA LEU A 32 -13.28 -10.80 9.75
C LEU A 32 -13.78 -11.81 10.77
N VAL A 33 -14.85 -12.55 10.44
CA VAL A 33 -15.42 -13.61 11.28
C VAL A 33 -14.86 -14.96 10.84
N THR A 34 -13.76 -15.38 11.45
CA THR A 34 -13.03 -16.60 11.05
C THR A 34 -13.65 -17.89 11.57
N SER A 35 -14.56 -17.82 12.55
CA SER A 35 -15.32 -18.98 13.05
C SER A 35 -16.26 -19.56 12.00
N GLU A 36 -16.83 -18.72 11.12
CA GLU A 36 -17.78 -19.12 10.08
C GLU A 36 -17.09 -19.37 8.72
N ASN A 37 -15.90 -18.80 8.54
CA ASN A 37 -15.10 -18.96 7.33
C ASN A 37 -13.64 -19.24 7.71
N SER A 38 -13.37 -20.46 8.20
CA SER A 38 -12.07 -20.85 8.76
C SER A 38 -10.99 -21.07 7.69
N GLU A 39 -11.37 -21.32 6.44
CA GLU A 39 -10.44 -21.58 5.34
C GLU A 39 -10.06 -20.32 4.57
N ALA A 40 -8.76 -20.12 4.34
CA ALA A 40 -8.27 -19.06 3.49
C ALA A 40 -8.57 -19.40 2.02
N LYS A 41 -9.05 -18.40 1.26
CA LYS A 41 -9.39 -18.57 -0.16
C LYS A 41 -8.75 -17.47 -0.99
N VAL A 42 -8.35 -17.81 -2.21
CA VAL A 42 -7.93 -16.84 -3.22
C VAL A 42 -9.19 -16.18 -3.77
N TRP A 43 -9.25 -14.85 -3.73
CA TRP A 43 -10.33 -14.08 -4.35
C TRP A 43 -10.01 -13.77 -5.81
N LYS A 44 -8.76 -13.41 -6.11
CA LYS A 44 -8.28 -13.16 -7.47
C LYS A 44 -6.89 -13.75 -7.67
N GLN A 45 -6.79 -14.70 -8.59
CA GLN A 45 -5.53 -15.34 -8.95
C GLN A 45 -4.73 -14.47 -9.93
N GLY A 46 -3.40 -14.43 -9.76
CA GLY A 46 -2.48 -13.80 -10.70
C GLY A 46 -2.72 -12.32 -10.92
N ALA A 47 -3.12 -11.59 -9.87
CA ALA A 47 -3.24 -10.13 -9.94
C ALA A 47 -1.88 -9.47 -10.27
N ILE A 48 -0.79 -10.08 -9.80
CA ILE A 48 0.57 -9.82 -10.25
C ILE A 48 1.13 -11.11 -10.86
N SER A 49 1.74 -11.03 -12.04
CA SER A 49 2.47 -12.17 -12.60
C SER A 49 3.65 -12.56 -11.71
N LYS A 50 3.87 -13.85 -11.50
CA LYS A 50 4.99 -14.36 -10.69
C LYS A 50 6.35 -13.87 -11.18
N ASP A 51 6.51 -13.71 -12.50
CA ASP A 51 7.75 -13.23 -13.11
C ASP A 51 8.07 -11.78 -12.72
N ASN A 52 7.05 -10.99 -12.37
CA ASN A 52 7.22 -9.59 -11.97
C ASN A 52 7.45 -9.42 -10.46
N LEU A 53 7.17 -10.44 -9.64
CA LEU A 53 7.26 -10.34 -8.18
C LEU A 53 8.68 -9.97 -7.69
N PRO A 54 9.78 -10.58 -8.18
CA PRO A 54 11.11 -10.24 -7.69
C PRO A 54 11.45 -8.76 -7.90
N THR A 55 11.13 -8.22 -9.07
CA THR A 55 11.37 -6.81 -9.41
C THR A 55 10.55 -5.87 -8.53
N LEU A 56 9.26 -6.17 -8.33
CA LEU A 56 8.37 -5.33 -7.53
C LEU A 56 8.74 -5.36 -6.04
N ILE A 57 9.00 -6.55 -5.49
CA ILE A 57 9.43 -6.71 -4.10
C ILE A 57 10.73 -5.93 -3.88
N ASN A 58 11.75 -6.14 -4.71
CA ASN A 58 13.02 -5.43 -4.57
C ASN A 58 12.86 -3.91 -4.62
N SER A 59 12.07 -3.41 -5.58
CA SER A 59 11.83 -1.98 -5.74
C SER A 59 11.11 -1.37 -4.53
N PHE A 60 10.09 -2.06 -4.01
CA PHE A 60 9.33 -1.56 -2.85
C PHE A 60 10.06 -1.75 -1.52
N THR A 61 10.92 -2.76 -1.38
CA THR A 61 11.77 -2.88 -0.19
C THR A 61 12.87 -1.82 -0.17
N ALA A 62 13.44 -1.47 -1.33
CA ALA A 62 14.48 -0.46 -1.40
C ALA A 62 14.01 0.93 -0.90
N LEU A 63 12.73 1.23 -1.07
CA LEU A 63 12.14 2.49 -0.60
C LEU A 63 12.11 2.64 0.92
N ILE A 64 12.25 1.54 1.68
CA ILE A 64 12.17 1.53 3.14
C ILE A 64 13.50 1.15 3.78
N ASN A 65 14.16 0.10 3.25
CA ASN A 65 15.23 -0.59 3.98
C ASN A 65 16.64 -0.19 3.54
N ASP A 66 16.81 0.41 2.36
CA ASP A 66 18.13 0.71 1.82
C ASP A 66 18.73 1.97 2.44
N VAL A 67 20.06 2.09 2.37
CA VAL A 67 20.76 3.32 2.79
C VAL A 67 20.32 4.47 1.89
N GLY A 68 19.80 5.55 2.49
CA GLY A 68 19.24 6.68 1.74
C GLY A 68 17.83 6.41 1.18
N ALA A 69 17.13 5.41 1.72
CA ALA A 69 15.73 5.14 1.42
C ALA A 69 14.85 6.40 1.47
N THR A 70 13.83 6.43 0.61
CA THR A 70 12.86 7.53 0.53
C THR A 70 11.89 7.54 1.72
N ILE A 71 11.64 6.38 2.32
CA ILE A 71 10.68 6.18 3.43
C ILE A 71 11.38 5.42 4.57
N PRO A 72 12.50 5.93 5.11
CA PRO A 72 13.28 5.20 6.11
C PRO A 72 12.51 5.03 7.43
N ASP A 73 11.58 5.95 7.73
CA ASP A 73 10.74 5.91 8.93
C ASP A 73 9.73 4.74 8.92
N GLY A 74 9.50 4.13 7.75
CA GLY A 74 8.69 2.92 7.62
C GLY A 74 9.42 1.64 8.04
N ALA A 75 10.72 1.70 8.37
CA ALA A 75 11.50 0.53 8.73
C ALA A 75 11.11 -0.02 10.11
N VAL A 76 10.95 -1.34 10.21
CA VAL A 76 10.66 -2.04 11.47
C VAL A 76 11.78 -3.03 11.77
N PRO A 77 12.47 -2.92 12.93
CA PRO A 77 13.55 -3.84 13.28
C PRO A 77 13.13 -5.31 13.19
N GLY A 78 13.91 -6.10 12.47
CA GLY A 78 13.66 -7.54 12.28
C GLY A 78 12.71 -7.89 11.13
N PHE A 79 12.18 -6.91 10.39
CA PHE A 79 11.34 -7.13 9.22
C PHE A 79 11.88 -6.40 8.00
N ARG A 80 11.75 -7.02 6.82
CA ARG A 80 12.12 -6.41 5.54
C ARG A 80 10.85 -5.98 4.81
N LEU A 81 10.37 -4.78 5.09
CA LEU A 81 9.07 -4.33 4.59
C LEU A 81 9.16 -3.84 3.14
N ALA A 82 8.18 -4.21 2.33
CA ALA A 82 7.95 -3.64 1.00
C ALA A 82 6.82 -2.62 1.12
N GLY A 83 7.03 -1.37 0.68
CA GLY A 83 5.96 -0.37 0.77
C GLY A 83 6.13 0.83 -0.14
N LYS A 84 5.13 1.70 -0.08
CA LYS A 84 5.05 2.89 -0.92
C LYS A 84 4.24 3.99 -0.23
N THR A 85 4.70 5.23 -0.40
CA THR A 85 3.94 6.44 -0.07
C THR A 85 3.21 7.00 -1.28
N GLY A 86 2.17 7.80 -1.06
CA GLY A 86 1.50 8.55 -2.12
C GLY A 86 0.68 9.70 -1.58
N THR A 87 0.36 10.66 -2.44
CA THR A 87 -0.56 11.74 -2.13
C THR A 87 -1.75 11.72 -3.07
N ALA A 88 -2.94 12.01 -2.55
CA ALA A 88 -4.17 12.19 -3.33
C ALA A 88 -4.62 13.64 -3.18
N GLU A 89 -4.72 14.37 -4.29
CA GLU A 89 -5.12 15.78 -4.27
C GLU A 89 -6.62 15.86 -4.45
N ILE A 90 -7.32 16.48 -3.50
CA ILE A 90 -8.78 16.61 -3.53
C ILE A 90 -9.09 18.04 -3.96
N LYS A 91 -9.14 18.26 -5.27
CA LYS A 91 -9.46 19.54 -5.89
C LYS A 91 -10.73 19.44 -6.71
N LYS A 92 -11.57 20.49 -6.69
CA LYS A 92 -12.79 20.53 -7.52
C LYS A 92 -12.50 20.82 -8.99
N SER A 93 -11.39 21.48 -9.28
CA SER A 93 -10.89 21.78 -10.63
C SER A 93 -9.37 22.00 -10.59
N GLN A 94 -8.70 22.07 -11.75
CA GLN A 94 -7.24 22.31 -11.79
C GLN A 94 -6.84 23.67 -11.21
N ASP A 95 -7.73 24.66 -11.28
CA ASP A 95 -7.49 26.02 -10.77
C ASP A 95 -7.83 26.16 -9.27
N ASP A 96 -8.35 25.10 -8.63
CA ASP A 96 -8.70 25.11 -7.22
C ASP A 96 -7.45 25.05 -6.34
N THR A 97 -7.08 26.20 -5.78
CA THR A 97 -5.96 26.33 -4.85
C THR A 97 -6.31 25.93 -3.41
N THR A 98 -7.60 25.74 -3.11
CA THR A 98 -8.11 25.41 -1.77
C THR A 98 -8.22 23.90 -1.51
N GLY A 99 -7.99 23.07 -2.54
CA GLY A 99 -8.04 21.62 -2.39
C GLY A 99 -7.10 21.10 -1.30
N THR A 100 -7.55 20.06 -0.61
CA THR A 100 -6.78 19.36 0.43
C THR A 100 -5.94 18.24 -0.20
N GLU A 101 -5.08 17.62 0.60
CA GLU A 101 -4.28 16.48 0.18
C GLU A 101 -4.38 15.37 1.23
N ASN A 102 -4.59 14.13 0.80
CA ASN A 102 -4.50 12.97 1.68
C ASN A 102 -3.15 12.28 1.48
N GLY A 103 -2.44 12.02 2.58
CA GLY A 103 -1.24 11.22 2.62
C GLY A 103 -1.60 9.74 2.72
N TRP A 104 -0.86 8.91 2.00
CA TRP A 104 -0.99 7.47 2.01
C TRP A 104 0.35 6.81 2.29
N PHE A 105 0.31 5.77 3.11
CA PHE A 105 1.37 4.79 3.23
C PHE A 105 0.77 3.39 3.18
N VAL A 106 1.42 2.49 2.45
CA VAL A 106 1.04 1.08 2.39
C VAL A 106 2.30 0.23 2.45
N SER A 107 2.26 -0.82 3.26
CA SER A 107 3.39 -1.74 3.44
C SER A 107 2.93 -3.17 3.64
N VAL A 108 3.75 -4.11 3.21
CA VAL A 108 3.58 -5.55 3.43
C VAL A 108 4.91 -6.16 3.83
N ASP A 109 4.87 -7.19 4.66
CA ASP A 109 6.00 -8.09 4.86
C ASP A 109 5.97 -9.19 3.78
N PRO A 110 6.82 -9.10 2.74
CA PRO A 110 6.87 -10.08 1.66
C PRO A 110 7.48 -11.42 2.09
N ASP A 111 8.17 -11.48 3.22
CA ASP A 111 8.96 -12.64 3.63
C ASP A 111 8.14 -13.61 4.49
N THR A 112 7.33 -13.09 5.42
CA THR A 112 6.47 -13.93 6.27
C THR A 112 5.00 -13.93 5.86
N SER A 113 4.57 -12.95 5.06
CA SER A 113 3.18 -12.76 4.62
C SER A 113 2.19 -12.59 5.77
N LYS A 114 2.66 -12.22 6.98
CA LYS A 114 1.83 -12.10 8.19
C LYS A 114 1.13 -10.77 8.32
N ILE A 115 1.67 -9.70 7.73
CA ILE A 115 1.14 -8.35 7.88
C ILE A 115 1.14 -7.57 6.56
N SER A 116 0.03 -6.89 6.30
CA SER A 116 -0.13 -5.86 5.29
C SER A 116 -0.94 -4.72 5.92
N LEU A 117 -0.51 -3.48 5.72
CA LEU A 117 -1.07 -2.29 6.34
C LEU A 117 -1.28 -1.22 5.28
N SER A 118 -2.39 -0.48 5.37
CA SER A 118 -2.52 0.83 4.74
C SER A 118 -2.88 1.87 5.80
N MET A 119 -2.34 3.07 5.66
CA MET A 119 -2.62 4.24 6.47
C MET A 119 -3.00 5.40 5.56
N ILE A 120 -4.00 6.16 6.01
CA ILE A 120 -4.38 7.44 5.41
C ILE A 120 -4.32 8.48 6.50
N ILE A 121 -3.68 9.61 6.23
CA ILE A 121 -3.86 10.82 7.01
C ILE A 121 -4.46 11.86 6.09
N GLU A 122 -5.63 12.36 6.47
CA GLU A 122 -6.31 13.39 5.72
C GLU A 122 -5.69 14.76 5.99
N ASP A 123 -5.77 15.62 4.98
CA ASP A 123 -5.35 17.02 5.02
C ASP A 123 -3.89 17.22 5.47
N VAL A 124 -2.95 16.69 4.67
CA VAL A 124 -1.49 16.74 4.90
C VAL A 124 -0.76 17.79 4.07
N LYS A 125 -1.49 18.59 3.28
CA LYS A 125 -0.95 19.55 2.30
C LYS A 125 0.11 20.48 2.88
N ASP A 126 -0.15 21.03 4.07
CA ASP A 126 0.77 21.95 4.75
C ASP A 126 1.58 21.28 5.87
N ARG A 127 1.57 19.94 5.92
CA ARG A 127 2.16 19.14 7.00
C ARG A 127 3.33 18.28 6.55
N GLY A 128 3.77 18.38 5.30
CA GLY A 128 4.84 17.54 4.75
C GLY A 128 4.33 16.39 3.88
N HIS A 129 3.09 16.47 3.39
CA HIS A 129 2.53 15.54 2.40
C HIS A 129 2.50 14.09 2.91
N SER A 130 2.82 13.12 2.07
CA SER A 130 2.84 11.71 2.47
C SER A 130 3.98 11.32 3.43
N HIS A 131 4.91 12.22 3.78
CA HIS A 131 5.96 11.91 4.76
C HIS A 131 5.46 11.87 6.20
N VAL A 132 4.29 12.43 6.49
CA VAL A 132 3.68 12.34 7.83
C VAL A 132 2.80 11.11 8.01
N THR A 133 2.61 10.33 6.95
CA THR A 133 1.86 9.06 6.94
C THR A 133 2.71 7.88 7.43
#